data_AF-A0A956D174-F1
#
_entry.id   AF-A0A956D174-F1
#
_cell.length_a   1.000
_cell.length_b   1.000
_cell.length_c   1.000
_cell.angle_alpha   90.00
_cell.angle_beta   90.00
_cell.angle_gamma   90.00
#
_symmetry.space_group_name_H-M   'P 1'
#
loop_
_entity.id
_entity.type
_entity.pdbx_description
1 polymer ?
#
loop_
_entity_poly.entity_id
_entity_poly.type
_entity_poly.pdbx_seq_one_letter_code
_entity_poly.pdbx_strand_id
1 'polypeptide(L)'
;MKRALLVSMLLSVAPEAVAQSPTVHLRPIDRATVRIISLRGLDAAPVEGRRTRVRRVVARALTSHGSGVVVGPDLVLTARHVVWAADAWIVVPPGSSEPMTAVPVYVDPDYDVAFVRVDGRLPDRVALPDQERPLTLSEHVSVSGYPLDLREYTPAAASGEVSRVTRTGELHLTLTVNPGHSGGPVIDSEGRLVGILSARGRLEQGVEGLVIAVPLGPIRTARQRVPTAAPTFGPEPRELSRGLAYVAGVGADSLLDHRDDIQRVLQHAAQWTSVDADRDATLAGLAWNTLIEHLEAHDAADIEHLPEAERGVARLLLETATLLARRALRTGPQVRREFPVLRAISNGRVQAIEPGRRRVR
;
A
#
# COMPACT_ATOMS: atom_id res chain seq x y z
N MET A 1 74.00 -11.94 -2.42
CA MET A 1 73.01 -12.69 -1.61
C MET A 1 72.31 -11.69 -0.70
N LYS A 2 71.00 -11.44 -0.64
CA LYS A 2 69.78 -11.92 -1.30
C LYS A 2 68.86 -10.67 -1.41
N ARG A 3 68.31 -10.40 -2.59
CA ARG A 3 67.21 -9.43 -2.78
C ARG A 3 65.91 -10.10 -2.33
N ALA A 4 65.18 -9.48 -1.41
CA ALA A 4 63.82 -9.90 -1.07
C ALA A 4 62.85 -9.22 -2.04
N LEU A 5 62.24 -10.00 -2.94
CA LEU A 5 61.08 -9.60 -3.72
C LEU A 5 59.86 -9.59 -2.80
N LEU A 6 59.23 -8.43 -2.60
CA LEU A 6 57.87 -8.35 -2.11
C LEU A 6 56.93 -8.51 -3.31
N VAL A 7 56.27 -9.66 -3.43
CA VAL A 7 55.20 -9.88 -4.40
C VAL A 7 53.92 -9.27 -3.84
N SER A 8 53.50 -8.14 -4.41
CA SER A 8 52.18 -7.55 -4.20
C SER A 8 51.14 -8.43 -4.89
N MET A 9 50.44 -9.25 -4.10
CA MET A 9 49.28 -10.01 -4.57
C MET A 9 48.04 -9.13 -4.46
N LEU A 10 47.75 -8.38 -5.53
CA LEU A 10 46.46 -7.70 -5.71
C LEU A 10 45.40 -8.78 -5.98
N LEU A 11 44.64 -9.14 -4.96
CA LEU A 11 43.37 -9.85 -5.12
C LEU A 11 42.40 -8.89 -5.82
N SER A 12 42.36 -8.97 -7.14
CA SER A 12 41.29 -8.43 -7.97
C SER A 12 40.01 -9.20 -7.66
N VAL A 13 39.20 -8.68 -6.74
CA VAL A 13 37.81 -9.11 -6.60
C VAL A 13 37.10 -8.71 -7.90
N ALA A 14 36.85 -9.69 -8.76
CA ALA A 14 35.99 -9.49 -9.92
C ALA A 14 34.62 -8.99 -9.43
N PRO A 15 34.01 -7.98 -10.06
CA PRO A 15 32.66 -7.59 -9.71
C PRO A 15 31.75 -8.80 -9.87
N GLU A 16 31.03 -9.16 -8.81
CA GLU A 16 29.95 -10.13 -8.90
C GLU A 16 29.05 -9.72 -10.06
N ALA A 17 28.95 -10.60 -11.05
CA ALA A 17 28.07 -10.38 -12.18
C ALA A 17 26.66 -10.20 -11.63
N VAL A 18 26.16 -8.96 -11.67
CA VAL A 18 24.75 -8.66 -11.43
C VAL A 18 23.99 -9.53 -12.42
N ALA A 19 23.36 -10.60 -11.93
CA ALA A 19 22.54 -11.46 -12.75
C ALA A 19 21.49 -10.56 -13.42
N GLN A 20 21.53 -10.48 -14.75
CA GLN A 20 20.56 -9.72 -15.51
C GLN A 20 19.18 -10.25 -15.12
N SER A 21 18.36 -9.40 -14.49
CA SER A 21 16.99 -9.75 -14.15
C SER A 21 16.27 -10.23 -15.42
N PRO A 22 15.52 -11.34 -15.37
CA PRO A 22 14.81 -11.83 -16.55
C PRO A 22 13.95 -10.71 -17.11
N THR A 23 14.11 -10.41 -18.40
CA THR A 23 13.36 -9.34 -19.06
C THR A 23 11.97 -9.87 -19.40
N VAL A 24 11.00 -9.62 -18.53
CA VAL A 24 9.60 -9.94 -18.76
C VAL A 24 8.94 -8.74 -19.44
N HIS A 25 8.44 -8.92 -20.66
CA HIS A 25 7.67 -7.89 -21.36
C HIS A 25 6.22 -7.89 -20.88
N LEU A 26 5.79 -6.78 -20.29
CA LEU A 26 4.40 -6.59 -19.86
C LEU A 26 3.48 -6.38 -21.06
N ARG A 27 2.35 -7.10 -21.12
CA ARG A 27 1.30 -6.87 -22.13
C ARG A 27 0.62 -5.52 -21.87
N PRO A 28 -0.10 -4.94 -22.86
CA PRO A 28 -0.80 -3.67 -22.67
C PRO A 28 -1.70 -3.64 -21.43
N ILE A 29 -2.41 -4.73 -21.14
CA ILE A 29 -3.26 -4.84 -19.95
C ILE A 29 -2.44 -4.87 -18.65
N ASP A 30 -1.28 -5.53 -18.63
CA ASP A 30 -0.42 -5.60 -17.45
C ASP A 30 0.19 -4.22 -17.16
N ARG A 31 0.56 -3.46 -18.21
CA ARG A 31 0.98 -2.06 -18.06
C ARG A 31 -0.14 -1.12 -17.64
N ALA A 32 -1.39 -1.47 -17.94
CA ALA A 32 -2.57 -0.75 -17.45
C ALA A 32 -3.08 -1.29 -16.10
N THR A 33 -2.43 -2.30 -15.50
CA THR A 33 -2.82 -2.84 -14.20
C THR A 33 -2.04 -2.12 -13.11
N VAL A 34 -2.73 -1.56 -12.14
CA VAL A 34 -2.14 -0.77 -11.06
C VAL A 34 -2.40 -1.42 -9.70
N ARG A 35 -1.50 -1.19 -8.75
CA ARG A 35 -1.74 -1.56 -7.35
C ARG A 35 -2.54 -0.45 -6.68
N ILE A 36 -3.51 -0.84 -5.87
CA ILE A 36 -4.29 0.08 -5.02
C ILE A 36 -4.04 -0.30 -3.57
N ILE A 37 -3.71 0.68 -2.75
CA ILE A 37 -3.55 0.53 -1.31
C ILE A 37 -4.46 1.54 -0.62
N SER A 38 -5.22 1.05 0.33
CA SER A 38 -6.21 1.83 1.08
C SER A 38 -5.89 1.70 2.57
N LEU A 39 -5.76 2.83 3.27
CA LEU A 39 -5.49 2.86 4.71
C LEU A 39 -6.79 2.87 5.50
N ARG A 40 -6.89 2.01 6.52
CA ARG A 40 -8.02 1.95 7.45
C ARG A 40 -7.67 2.36 8.89
N GLY A 41 -6.39 2.54 9.19
CA GLY A 41 -5.91 2.89 10.54
C GLY A 41 -4.47 2.44 10.81
N LEU A 42 -4.00 2.63 12.04
CA LEU A 42 -2.70 2.12 12.49
C LEU A 42 -2.83 1.29 13.78
N ASP A 43 -2.44 0.03 13.72
CA ASP A 43 -2.38 -0.83 14.91
C ASP A 43 -1.05 -0.68 15.66
N ALA A 44 -0.97 -1.20 16.89
CA ALA A 44 0.23 -1.25 17.69
C ALA A 44 0.85 -2.65 17.63
N ALA A 45 2.08 -2.76 17.10
CA ALA A 45 2.81 -4.02 17.05
C ALA A 45 4.08 -3.97 17.92
N PRO A 46 4.32 -4.96 18.80
CA PRO A 46 5.58 -5.04 19.53
C PRO A 46 6.70 -5.48 18.58
N VAL A 47 7.86 -4.81 18.68
CA VAL A 47 9.11 -5.18 18.02
C VAL A 47 10.19 -5.27 19.07
N GLU A 48 11.04 -6.29 19.00
CA GLU A 48 12.17 -6.45 19.90
C GLU A 48 13.47 -6.11 19.16
N GLY A 49 14.24 -5.19 19.73
CA GLY A 49 15.47 -4.73 19.10
C GLY A 49 16.50 -5.87 18.98
N ARG A 50 17.11 -6.00 17.81
CA ARG A 50 17.92 -7.18 17.45
C ARG A 50 19.10 -7.41 18.41
N ARG A 51 19.78 -6.32 18.80
CA ARG A 51 20.94 -6.36 19.70
C ARG A 51 20.64 -5.81 21.08
N THR A 52 19.85 -4.73 21.17
CA THR A 52 19.50 -4.09 22.44
C THR A 52 18.52 -4.91 23.30
N ARG A 53 17.74 -5.82 22.68
CA ARG A 53 16.60 -6.54 23.29
C ARG A 53 15.56 -5.62 23.93
N VAL A 54 15.58 -4.34 23.59
CA VAL A 54 14.58 -3.37 24.05
C VAL A 54 13.31 -3.64 23.26
N ARG A 55 12.21 -3.87 23.97
CA ARG A 55 10.89 -3.99 23.36
C ARG A 55 10.35 -2.59 23.07
N ARG A 56 9.93 -2.38 21.83
CA ARG A 56 9.34 -1.14 21.31
C ARG A 56 7.97 -1.45 20.74
N VAL A 57 7.13 -0.43 20.63
CA VAL A 57 5.84 -0.54 19.94
C VAL A 57 5.96 0.25 18.66
N VAL A 58 5.71 -0.34 17.49
CA VAL A 58 5.65 0.36 16.21
C VAL A 58 4.19 0.55 15.79
N ALA A 59 3.94 1.58 14.99
CA ALA A 59 2.68 1.75 14.29
C ALA A 59 2.64 0.81 13.09
N ARG A 60 1.67 -0.09 13.00
CA ARG A 60 1.49 -0.98 11.85
C ARG A 60 0.33 -0.47 11.01
N ALA A 61 0.57 -0.19 9.74
CA ALA A 61 -0.49 0.19 8.81
C ALA A 61 -1.55 -0.92 8.74
N LEU A 62 -2.81 -0.57 9.04
CA LEU A 62 -3.96 -1.40 8.71
C LEU A 62 -4.39 -1.04 7.30
N THR A 63 -3.75 -1.67 6.32
CA THR A 63 -4.05 -1.44 4.90
C THR A 63 -4.86 -2.58 4.32
N SER A 64 -5.78 -2.26 3.41
CA SER A 64 -6.21 -3.21 2.38
C SER A 64 -5.44 -2.94 1.10
N HIS A 65 -5.11 -4.01 0.38
CA HIS A 65 -4.45 -3.90 -0.91
C HIS A 65 -5.28 -4.64 -1.97
N GLY A 66 -5.19 -4.17 -3.20
CA GLY A 66 -5.86 -4.75 -4.35
C GLY A 66 -5.22 -4.25 -5.63
N SER A 67 -5.91 -4.53 -6.73
CA SER A 67 -5.52 -4.13 -8.07
C SER A 67 -6.60 -3.29 -8.70
N GLY A 68 -6.23 -2.56 -9.75
CA GLY A 68 -7.15 -1.86 -10.62
C GLY A 68 -6.65 -1.87 -12.05
N VAL A 69 -7.50 -1.46 -12.97
CA VAL A 69 -7.16 -1.28 -14.38
C VAL A 69 -7.38 0.17 -14.80
N VAL A 70 -6.39 0.77 -15.45
CA VAL A 70 -6.48 2.14 -15.96
C VAL A 70 -7.38 2.16 -17.20
N VAL A 71 -8.47 2.91 -17.12
CA VAL A 71 -9.53 2.99 -18.14
C VAL A 71 -9.76 4.42 -18.64
N GLY A 72 -8.89 5.35 -18.24
CA GLY A 72 -8.90 6.75 -18.63
C GLY A 72 -7.54 7.41 -18.40
N PRO A 73 -7.40 8.73 -18.61
CA PRO A 73 -6.15 9.44 -18.38
C PRO A 73 -5.69 9.39 -16.91
N ASP A 74 -6.64 9.42 -16.00
CA ASP A 74 -6.47 9.54 -14.55
C ASP A 74 -7.44 8.60 -13.81
N LEU A 75 -8.14 7.72 -14.54
CA LEU A 75 -9.26 6.94 -14.04
C LEU A 75 -8.92 5.46 -13.98
N VAL A 76 -9.07 4.87 -12.80
CA VAL A 76 -8.82 3.48 -12.48
C VAL A 76 -10.15 2.81 -12.12
N LEU A 77 -10.42 1.66 -12.74
CA LEU A 77 -11.50 0.75 -12.38
C LEU A 77 -10.97 -0.29 -11.39
N THR A 78 -11.72 -0.58 -10.33
CA THR A 78 -11.37 -1.59 -9.34
C THR A 78 -12.63 -2.17 -8.68
N ALA A 79 -12.45 -3.09 -7.74
CA ALA A 79 -13.53 -3.62 -6.93
C ALA A 79 -13.83 -2.67 -5.76
N ARG A 80 -15.10 -2.55 -5.38
CA ARG A 80 -15.52 -1.66 -4.28
C ARG A 80 -14.85 -2.04 -2.97
N HIS A 81 -14.79 -3.32 -2.61
CA HIS A 81 -14.22 -3.75 -1.33
C HIS A 81 -12.74 -3.40 -1.16
N VAL A 82 -12.00 -3.16 -2.26
CA VAL A 82 -10.60 -2.70 -2.25
C VAL A 82 -10.50 -1.28 -1.70
N VAL A 83 -11.46 -0.43 -2.02
CA VAL A 83 -11.45 1.01 -1.69
C VAL A 83 -12.40 1.40 -0.56
N TRP A 84 -13.29 0.49 -0.17
CA TRP A 84 -14.27 0.72 0.88
C TRP A 84 -13.64 0.83 2.28
N ALA A 85 -14.26 1.68 3.13
CA ALA A 85 -13.92 1.89 4.55
C ALA A 85 -12.43 2.18 4.77
N ALA A 86 -11.90 3.09 3.95
CA ALA A 86 -10.55 3.62 4.05
C ALA A 86 -10.60 5.14 4.07
N ASP A 87 -9.59 5.75 4.68
CA ASP A 87 -9.50 7.19 4.89
C ASP A 87 -8.53 7.85 3.89
N ALA A 88 -7.63 7.06 3.32
CA ALA A 88 -6.70 7.49 2.29
C ALA A 88 -6.40 6.36 1.31
N TRP A 89 -6.19 6.73 0.04
CA TRP A 89 -5.87 5.80 -1.04
C TRP A 89 -4.63 6.26 -1.79
N ILE A 90 -3.83 5.28 -2.18
CA ILE A 90 -2.75 5.46 -3.13
C ILE A 90 -2.86 4.43 -4.25
N VAL A 91 -2.46 4.86 -5.43
CA VAL A 91 -2.30 4.02 -6.62
C VAL A 91 -0.82 3.98 -6.96
N VAL A 92 -0.28 2.79 -7.20
CA VAL A 92 1.11 2.61 -7.63
C VAL A 92 1.09 2.04 -9.06
N PRO A 93 1.62 2.78 -10.06
CA PRO A 93 1.70 2.30 -11.43
C PRO A 93 2.66 1.11 -11.59
N PRO A 94 2.50 0.28 -12.64
CA PRO A 94 3.41 -0.81 -12.91
C PRO A 94 4.82 -0.32 -13.22
N GLY A 95 5.82 -1.03 -12.67
CA GLY A 95 7.22 -0.68 -12.79
C GLY A 95 7.65 0.55 -12.00
N SER A 96 6.78 1.11 -11.15
CA SER A 96 7.06 2.30 -10.35
C SER A 96 7.03 1.98 -8.86
N SER A 97 7.95 2.59 -8.11
CA SER A 97 7.89 2.67 -6.65
C SER A 97 7.11 3.92 -6.16
N GLU A 98 6.76 4.82 -7.07
CA GLU A 98 6.19 6.12 -6.73
C GLU A 98 4.66 6.02 -6.56
N PRO A 99 4.14 6.32 -5.35
CA PRO A 99 2.71 6.33 -5.11
C PRO A 99 2.07 7.60 -5.68
N MET A 100 0.88 7.44 -6.24
CA MET A 100 0.01 8.54 -6.65
C MET A 100 -1.16 8.66 -5.68
N THR A 101 -1.47 9.88 -5.24
CA THR A 101 -2.67 10.16 -4.46
C THR A 101 -3.90 9.78 -5.25
N ALA A 102 -4.88 9.17 -4.58
CA ALA A 102 -6.07 8.66 -5.23
C ALA A 102 -7.32 8.93 -4.41
N VAL A 103 -8.45 9.10 -5.08
CA VAL A 103 -9.77 9.27 -4.45
C VAL A 103 -10.83 8.45 -5.19
N PRO A 104 -11.66 7.66 -4.48
CA PRO A 104 -12.85 7.06 -5.08
C PRO A 104 -13.82 8.14 -5.55
N VAL A 105 -14.26 8.06 -6.81
CA VAL A 105 -15.20 9.01 -7.42
C VAL A 105 -16.57 8.41 -7.71
N TYR A 106 -16.67 7.08 -7.71
CA TYR A 106 -17.93 6.35 -7.78
C TYR A 106 -17.75 4.96 -7.16
N VAL A 107 -18.77 4.49 -6.44
CA VAL A 107 -18.79 3.19 -5.80
C VAL A 107 -20.16 2.56 -6.02
N ASP A 108 -20.18 1.36 -6.58
CA ASP A 108 -21.38 0.53 -6.80
C ASP A 108 -21.46 -0.57 -5.73
N PRO A 109 -22.40 -0.47 -4.76
CA PRO A 109 -22.53 -1.46 -3.71
C PRO A 109 -23.10 -2.79 -4.20
N ASP A 110 -23.88 -2.77 -5.29
CA ASP A 110 -24.65 -3.93 -5.77
C ASP A 110 -23.73 -4.90 -6.51
N TYR A 111 -22.83 -4.36 -7.34
CA TYR A 111 -21.94 -5.16 -8.19
C TYR A 111 -20.48 -5.20 -7.72
N ASP A 112 -20.17 -4.61 -6.57
CA ASP A 112 -18.80 -4.52 -6.04
C ASP A 112 -17.81 -3.83 -7.00
N VAL A 113 -18.24 -2.75 -7.66
CA VAL A 113 -17.44 -1.97 -8.61
C VAL A 113 -17.10 -0.62 -8.02
N ALA A 114 -15.89 -0.10 -8.28
CA ALA A 114 -15.54 1.28 -7.97
C ALA A 114 -14.68 1.91 -9.06
N PHE A 115 -14.79 3.22 -9.17
CA PHE A 115 -13.89 4.05 -9.96
C PHE A 115 -13.12 5.00 -9.05
N VAL A 116 -11.83 5.07 -9.27
CA VAL A 116 -10.87 5.88 -8.52
C VAL A 116 -10.20 6.85 -9.48
N ARG A 117 -10.03 8.10 -9.10
CA ARG A 117 -9.19 9.05 -9.83
C ARG A 117 -7.87 9.26 -9.12
N VAL A 118 -6.80 9.35 -9.90
CA VAL A 118 -5.45 9.63 -9.40
C VAL A 118 -5.05 11.07 -9.64
N ASP A 119 -4.13 11.56 -8.82
CA ASP A 119 -3.52 12.88 -8.95
C ASP A 119 -2.42 12.85 -10.02
N GLY A 120 -2.80 13.17 -11.25
CA GLY A 120 -1.91 13.17 -12.40
C GLY A 120 -2.46 12.36 -13.56
N ARG A 121 -1.58 11.85 -14.42
CA ARG A 121 -1.94 11.02 -15.57
C ARG A 121 -1.19 9.70 -15.54
N LEU A 122 -1.86 8.65 -15.96
CA LEU A 122 -1.32 7.31 -16.14
C LEU A 122 -1.04 7.09 -17.65
N PRO A 123 0.15 6.60 -18.02
CA PRO A 123 0.58 6.53 -19.41
C PRO A 123 -0.11 5.39 -20.18
N ASP A 124 -0.22 4.22 -19.56
CA ASP A 124 -0.85 3.04 -20.14
C ASP A 124 -2.29 2.91 -19.65
N ARG A 125 -3.20 2.64 -20.59
CA ARG A 125 -4.63 2.46 -20.33
C ARG A 125 -5.26 1.53 -21.35
N VAL A 126 -6.34 0.89 -20.95
CA VAL A 126 -7.18 0.10 -21.85
C VAL A 126 -8.52 0.77 -22.06
N ALA A 127 -9.08 0.62 -23.25
CA ALA A 127 -10.45 1.05 -23.50
C ALA A 127 -11.40 0.11 -22.75
N LEU A 128 -12.38 0.68 -22.06
CA LEU A 128 -13.57 -0.06 -21.64
C LEU A 128 -14.38 -0.40 -22.89
N PRO A 129 -14.62 -1.69 -23.20
CA PRO A 129 -15.34 -2.04 -24.41
C PRO A 129 -16.78 -1.52 -24.42
N ASP A 130 -17.22 -1.00 -25.57
CA ASP A 130 -18.58 -0.48 -25.77
C ASP A 130 -19.63 -1.58 -25.96
N GLN A 131 -19.20 -2.83 -26.10
CA GLN A 131 -20.08 -3.99 -26.23
C GLN A 131 -19.58 -5.07 -25.30
N GLU A 132 -20.53 -5.74 -24.65
CA GLU A 132 -20.25 -6.95 -23.91
C GLU A 132 -20.41 -8.11 -24.87
N ARG A 133 -19.37 -8.93 -25.00
CA ARG A 133 -19.50 -10.21 -25.69
C ARG A 133 -19.89 -11.28 -24.66
N PRO A 134 -20.76 -12.23 -25.02
CA PRO A 134 -21.00 -13.38 -24.17
C PRO A 134 -19.71 -14.19 -24.04
N LEU A 135 -19.38 -14.56 -22.80
CA LEU A 135 -18.37 -15.57 -22.51
C LEU A 135 -19.02 -16.96 -22.54
N THR A 136 -18.27 -17.95 -23.01
CA THR A 136 -18.71 -19.35 -23.02
C THR A 136 -18.11 -20.14 -21.86
N LEU A 137 -18.77 -21.22 -21.45
CA LEU A 137 -18.18 -22.15 -20.49
C LEU A 137 -16.88 -22.73 -21.05
N SER A 138 -15.92 -22.98 -20.16
CA SER A 138 -14.55 -23.43 -20.48
C SER A 138 -13.74 -22.44 -21.34
N GLU A 139 -14.23 -21.22 -21.51
CA GLU A 139 -13.45 -20.18 -22.17
C GLU A 139 -12.26 -19.77 -21.29
N HIS A 140 -11.08 -19.72 -21.90
CA HIS A 140 -9.87 -19.31 -21.21
C HIS A 140 -9.90 -17.83 -20.88
N VAL A 141 -9.57 -17.52 -19.63
CA VAL A 141 -9.41 -16.17 -19.13
C VAL A 141 -8.14 -16.04 -18.32
N SER A 142 -7.61 -14.83 -18.26
CA SER A 142 -6.52 -14.47 -17.37
C SER A 142 -6.89 -13.28 -16.50
N VAL A 143 -6.22 -13.15 -15.37
CA VAL A 143 -6.32 -12.02 -14.44
C VAL A 143 -4.93 -11.46 -14.25
N SER A 144 -4.81 -10.14 -14.21
CA SER A 144 -3.57 -9.45 -13.85
C SER A 144 -3.78 -8.72 -12.52
N GLY A 145 -2.80 -8.77 -11.62
CA GLY A 145 -2.90 -8.05 -10.34
C GLY A 145 -1.66 -8.15 -9.47
N TYR A 146 -1.73 -7.56 -8.28
CA TYR A 146 -0.59 -7.42 -7.35
C TYR A 146 -0.80 -8.24 -6.08
N PRO A 147 -0.47 -9.55 -6.10
CA PRO A 147 -0.60 -10.39 -4.92
C PRO A 147 0.44 -10.06 -3.85
N LEU A 148 0.01 -10.06 -2.59
CA LEU A 148 0.73 -10.17 -1.30
C LEU A 148 2.02 -9.36 -1.04
N ASP A 149 2.96 -9.22 -1.97
CA ASP A 149 4.21 -8.50 -1.79
C ASP A 149 4.09 -7.06 -2.31
N LEU A 150 4.33 -6.09 -1.43
CA LEU A 150 4.30 -4.65 -1.75
C LEU A 150 5.62 -4.13 -2.34
N ARG A 151 6.67 -4.98 -2.38
CA ARG A 151 7.99 -4.68 -2.95
C ARG A 151 8.06 -4.99 -4.44
N GLU A 152 7.17 -5.84 -4.92
CA GLU A 152 7.11 -6.18 -6.35
C GLU A 152 6.51 -5.02 -7.15
N TYR A 153 7.18 -4.66 -8.25
CA TYR A 153 6.75 -3.53 -9.09
C TYR A 153 5.90 -3.94 -10.29
N THR A 154 5.89 -5.22 -10.64
CA THR A 154 5.13 -5.77 -11.77
C THR A 154 3.93 -6.59 -11.29
N PRO A 155 2.83 -6.64 -12.06
CA PRO A 155 1.70 -7.48 -11.71
C PRO A 155 2.02 -8.96 -11.99
N ALA A 156 1.42 -9.84 -11.20
CA ALA A 156 1.35 -11.26 -11.46
C ALA A 156 0.10 -11.60 -12.28
N ALA A 157 0.24 -12.58 -13.18
CA ALA A 157 -0.86 -13.12 -13.93
C ALA A 157 -1.33 -14.46 -13.34
N ALA A 158 -2.65 -14.67 -13.35
CA ALA A 158 -3.28 -15.95 -13.06
C ALA A 158 -4.22 -16.32 -14.20
N SER A 159 -4.20 -17.55 -14.68
CA SER A 159 -5.02 -18.01 -15.81
C SER A 159 -5.87 -19.21 -15.43
N GLY A 160 -7.00 -19.34 -16.11
CA GLY A 160 -7.93 -20.46 -15.95
C GLY A 160 -9.10 -20.33 -16.90
N GLU A 161 -10.28 -20.74 -16.45
CA GLU A 161 -11.46 -20.85 -17.32
C GLU A 161 -12.74 -20.33 -16.66
N VAL A 162 -13.69 -19.92 -17.49
CA VAL A 162 -15.07 -19.63 -17.07
C VAL A 162 -15.77 -20.95 -16.73
N SER A 163 -16.08 -21.15 -15.45
CA SER A 163 -16.72 -22.37 -14.96
C SER A 163 -18.23 -22.25 -14.78
N ARG A 164 -18.75 -21.03 -14.64
CA ARG A 164 -20.19 -20.75 -14.59
C ARG A 164 -20.47 -19.30 -14.96
N VAL A 165 -21.61 -19.08 -15.60
CA VAL A 165 -22.28 -17.77 -15.68
C VAL A 165 -23.56 -17.88 -14.87
N THR A 166 -23.71 -17.06 -13.83
CA THR A 166 -24.91 -17.09 -12.97
C THR A 166 -26.09 -16.40 -13.63
N ARG A 167 -27.30 -16.57 -13.07
CA ARG A 167 -28.49 -15.85 -13.55
C ARG A 167 -28.40 -14.33 -13.35
N THR A 168 -27.56 -13.88 -12.42
CA THR A 168 -27.28 -12.46 -12.15
C THR A 168 -26.15 -11.91 -13.04
N GLY A 169 -25.56 -12.75 -13.90
CA GLY A 169 -24.46 -12.39 -14.80
C GLY A 169 -23.07 -12.53 -14.19
N GLU A 170 -22.93 -12.95 -12.92
CA GLU A 170 -21.62 -13.15 -12.30
C GLU A 170 -20.86 -14.27 -13.01
N LEU A 171 -19.56 -14.04 -13.21
CA LEU A 171 -18.66 -15.03 -13.80
C LEU A 171 -17.96 -15.78 -12.68
N HIS A 172 -18.16 -17.09 -12.63
CA HIS A 172 -17.33 -17.95 -11.79
C HIS A 172 -16.16 -18.46 -12.61
N LEU A 173 -14.97 -18.38 -12.03
CA LEU A 173 -13.73 -18.76 -12.67
C LEU A 173 -13.08 -19.92 -11.91
N THR A 174 -12.39 -20.80 -12.63
CA THR A 174 -11.52 -21.83 -12.05
C THR A 174 -10.08 -21.40 -12.27
N LEU A 175 -9.51 -20.68 -11.32
CA LEU A 175 -8.11 -20.22 -11.33
C LEU A 175 -7.61 -19.98 -9.91
N THR A 176 -6.29 -20.00 -9.72
CA THR A 176 -5.67 -19.73 -8.41
C THR A 176 -5.34 -18.24 -8.30
N VAL A 177 -5.99 -17.55 -7.37
CA VAL A 177 -5.71 -16.14 -7.06
C VAL A 177 -5.40 -15.98 -5.58
N ASN A 178 -4.45 -15.10 -5.30
CA ASN A 178 -4.11 -14.65 -3.96
C ASN A 178 -4.77 -13.28 -3.67
N PRO A 179 -4.95 -12.91 -2.39
CA PRO A 179 -5.28 -11.53 -2.00
C PRO A 179 -4.37 -10.55 -2.74
N GLY A 180 -4.97 -9.49 -3.29
CA GLY A 180 -4.28 -8.51 -4.12
C GLY A 180 -4.65 -8.54 -5.60
N HIS A 181 -5.15 -9.67 -6.14
CA HIS A 181 -5.73 -9.69 -7.50
C HIS A 181 -7.09 -9.01 -7.59
N SER A 182 -7.81 -8.87 -6.46
CA SER A 182 -9.12 -8.24 -6.41
C SER A 182 -9.09 -6.83 -7.02
N GLY A 183 -10.07 -6.55 -7.88
CA GLY A 183 -10.17 -5.34 -8.68
C GLY A 183 -9.32 -5.33 -9.95
N GLY A 184 -8.42 -6.30 -10.13
CA GLY A 184 -7.61 -6.46 -11.33
C GLY A 184 -8.43 -6.87 -12.55
N PRO A 185 -7.95 -6.58 -13.77
CA PRO A 185 -8.68 -6.88 -15.00
C PRO A 185 -8.75 -8.38 -15.24
N VAL A 186 -9.92 -8.85 -15.69
CA VAL A 186 -10.12 -10.18 -16.27
C VAL A 186 -10.11 -10.01 -17.79
N ILE A 187 -9.29 -10.80 -18.48
CA ILE A 187 -9.09 -10.73 -19.93
C ILE A 187 -9.32 -12.08 -20.60
N ASP A 188 -9.76 -12.04 -21.85
CA ASP A 188 -9.82 -13.23 -22.72
C ASP A 188 -8.48 -13.56 -23.39
N SER A 189 -8.48 -14.62 -24.20
CA SER A 189 -7.32 -15.07 -25.00
C SER A 189 -6.78 -14.02 -25.97
N GLU A 190 -7.60 -13.05 -26.37
CA GLU A 190 -7.19 -11.94 -27.23
C GLU A 190 -6.66 -10.73 -26.43
N GLY A 191 -6.60 -10.85 -25.10
CA GLY A 191 -6.17 -9.78 -24.21
C GLY A 191 -7.19 -8.65 -24.05
N ARG A 192 -8.45 -8.88 -24.43
CA ARG A 192 -9.53 -7.90 -24.27
C ARG A 192 -10.07 -7.97 -22.86
N LEU A 193 -10.35 -6.80 -22.27
CA LEU A 193 -11.01 -6.70 -20.97
C LEU A 193 -12.43 -7.27 -21.06
N VAL A 194 -12.75 -8.26 -20.23
CA VAL A 194 -14.08 -8.88 -20.15
C VAL A 194 -14.74 -8.69 -18.77
N GLY A 195 -14.01 -8.14 -17.80
CA GLY A 195 -14.51 -7.85 -16.47
C GLY A 195 -13.40 -7.46 -15.50
N ILE A 196 -13.74 -7.42 -14.22
CA ILE A 196 -12.76 -7.31 -13.12
C ILE A 196 -12.96 -8.41 -12.10
N LEU A 197 -11.88 -8.80 -11.43
CA LEU A 197 -11.97 -9.75 -10.34
C LEU A 197 -12.62 -9.07 -9.12
N SER A 198 -13.63 -9.67 -8.50
CA SER A 198 -14.25 -9.16 -7.26
C SER A 198 -13.91 -10.01 -6.04
N ALA A 199 -13.49 -11.27 -6.22
CA ALA A 199 -13.10 -12.17 -5.14
C ALA A 199 -14.06 -12.14 -3.93
N ARG A 200 -15.33 -12.48 -4.16
CA ARG A 200 -16.24 -12.91 -3.08
C ARG A 200 -16.34 -14.43 -3.04
N GLY A 201 -15.39 -15.07 -2.38
CA GLY A 201 -15.70 -16.30 -1.65
C GLY A 201 -16.55 -15.89 -0.43
N ARG A 202 -17.72 -16.48 -0.22
CA ARG A 202 -18.48 -16.25 1.01
C ARG A 202 -17.83 -17.06 2.12
N LEU A 203 -16.73 -16.54 2.67
CA LEU A 203 -16.02 -17.13 3.79
C LEU A 203 -16.96 -17.36 4.99
N GLU A 204 -17.89 -16.44 5.23
CA GLU A 204 -18.95 -16.57 6.26
C GLU A 204 -19.95 -17.71 5.97
N GLN A 205 -20.05 -18.18 4.73
CA GLN A 205 -20.89 -19.32 4.32
C GLN A 205 -20.06 -20.59 4.06
N GLY A 206 -18.77 -20.61 4.41
CA GLY A 206 -17.90 -21.78 4.26
C GLY A 206 -17.55 -22.14 2.80
N VAL A 207 -17.73 -21.21 1.85
CA VAL A 207 -17.36 -21.43 0.44
C VAL A 207 -15.94 -20.91 0.21
N GLU A 208 -14.96 -21.78 0.40
CA GLU A 208 -13.57 -21.54 0.02
C GLU A 208 -13.33 -21.89 -1.45
N GLY A 209 -12.45 -21.15 -2.13
CA GLY A 209 -12.00 -21.47 -3.50
C GLY A 209 -12.93 -21.02 -4.65
N LEU A 210 -14.04 -20.32 -4.38
CA LEU A 210 -14.84 -19.72 -5.44
C LEU A 210 -14.27 -18.36 -5.89
N VAL A 211 -13.86 -18.27 -7.15
CA VAL A 211 -13.37 -17.04 -7.77
C VAL A 211 -14.50 -16.39 -8.56
N ILE A 212 -14.86 -15.16 -8.21
CA ILE A 212 -15.93 -14.40 -8.85
C ILE A 212 -15.36 -13.17 -9.56
N ALA A 213 -15.80 -12.97 -10.80
CA ALA A 213 -15.56 -11.78 -11.58
C ALA A 213 -16.87 -11.06 -11.95
N VAL A 214 -16.79 -9.74 -12.00
CA VAL A 214 -17.86 -8.85 -12.43
C VAL A 214 -17.69 -8.62 -13.93
N PRO A 215 -18.70 -8.92 -14.77
CA PRO A 215 -18.59 -8.74 -16.21
C PRO A 215 -18.74 -7.27 -16.62
N LEU A 216 -18.59 -6.98 -17.92
CA LEU A 216 -18.61 -5.61 -18.43
C LEU A 216 -19.94 -4.88 -18.26
N GLY A 217 -21.09 -5.55 -18.32
CA GLY A 217 -22.41 -4.89 -18.27
C GLY A 217 -22.61 -3.97 -17.04
N PRO A 218 -22.46 -4.50 -15.81
CA PRO A 218 -22.50 -3.69 -14.60
C PRO A 218 -21.41 -2.60 -14.56
N ILE A 219 -20.19 -2.91 -15.00
CA ILE A 219 -19.08 -1.95 -15.04
C ILE A 219 -19.41 -0.76 -15.95
N ARG A 220 -20.03 -1.00 -17.11
CA ARG A 220 -20.45 0.05 -18.05
C ARG A 220 -21.56 0.91 -17.48
N THR A 221 -22.53 0.29 -16.80
CA THR A 221 -23.59 1.02 -16.10
C THR A 221 -23.03 1.91 -15.00
N ALA A 222 -22.08 1.39 -14.21
CA ALA A 222 -21.32 2.16 -13.22
C ALA A 222 -20.53 3.30 -13.88
N ARG A 223 -19.88 3.05 -15.02
CA ARG A 223 -19.09 4.05 -15.76
C ARG A 223 -19.91 5.28 -16.15
N GLN A 224 -21.17 5.10 -16.54
CA GLN A 224 -22.09 6.19 -16.90
C GLN A 224 -22.43 7.12 -15.73
N ARG A 225 -22.26 6.65 -14.49
CA ARG A 225 -22.54 7.41 -13.26
C ARG A 225 -21.29 8.07 -12.68
N VAL A 226 -20.12 7.82 -13.25
CA VAL A 226 -18.87 8.46 -12.81
C VAL A 226 -18.92 9.96 -13.14
N PRO A 227 -18.72 10.85 -12.15
CA PRO A 227 -18.68 12.29 -12.39
C PRO A 227 -17.61 12.68 -13.44
N THR A 228 -17.98 13.59 -14.33
CA THR A 228 -17.06 14.18 -15.32
C THR A 228 -16.11 15.18 -14.69
N ALA A 229 -16.55 15.89 -13.65
CA ALA A 229 -15.70 16.80 -12.88
C ALA A 229 -14.55 16.03 -12.21
N ALA A 230 -13.33 16.53 -12.39
CA ALA A 230 -12.16 15.98 -11.73
C ALA A 230 -12.10 16.48 -10.27
N PRO A 231 -11.71 15.62 -9.31
CA PRO A 231 -11.43 16.04 -7.95
C PRO A 231 -10.22 16.99 -7.95
N THR A 232 -10.17 17.88 -6.96
CA THR A 232 -9.02 18.73 -6.74
C THR A 232 -8.09 18.05 -5.73
N PHE A 233 -6.82 17.90 -6.11
CA PHE A 233 -5.80 17.36 -5.23
C PHE A 233 -4.97 18.51 -4.64
N GLY A 234 -5.12 18.73 -3.34
CA GLY A 234 -4.34 19.71 -2.58
C GLY A 234 -2.94 19.19 -2.22
N PRO A 235 -2.06 20.07 -1.69
CA PRO A 235 -0.75 19.66 -1.19
C PRO A 235 -0.83 18.69 0.00
N GLU A 236 -1.77 18.90 0.93
CA GLU A 236 -1.89 18.06 2.13
C GLU A 236 -2.25 16.59 1.79
N PRO A 237 -3.23 16.28 0.92
CA PRO A 237 -3.48 14.91 0.46
C PRO A 237 -2.26 14.23 -0.20
N ARG A 238 -1.45 14.98 -0.96
CA ARG A 238 -0.23 14.45 -1.59
C ARG A 238 0.80 14.00 -0.56
N GLU A 239 1.06 14.86 0.42
CA GLU A 239 2.01 14.58 1.48
C GLU A 239 1.53 13.42 2.37
N LEU A 240 0.22 13.36 2.68
CA LEU A 240 -0.38 12.24 3.38
C LEU A 240 -0.23 10.92 2.60
N SER A 241 -0.52 10.91 1.29
CA SER A 241 -0.36 9.73 0.45
C SER A 241 1.07 9.22 0.40
N ARG A 242 2.05 10.11 0.31
CA ARG A 242 3.48 9.73 0.40
C ARG A 242 3.80 9.14 1.77
N GLY A 243 3.37 9.79 2.84
CA GLY A 243 3.53 9.28 4.20
C GLY A 243 2.91 7.89 4.39
N LEU A 244 1.71 7.67 3.85
CA LEU A 244 1.04 6.38 3.84
C LEU A 244 1.88 5.32 3.11
N ALA A 245 2.41 5.62 1.92
CA ALA A 245 3.22 4.67 1.17
C ALA A 245 4.43 4.18 1.99
N TYR A 246 5.10 5.08 2.72
CA TYR A 246 6.19 4.73 3.61
C TYR A 246 5.72 3.85 4.78
N VAL A 247 4.65 4.24 5.48
CA VAL A 247 4.12 3.45 6.62
C VAL A 247 3.60 2.07 6.18
N ALA A 248 3.08 1.97 4.96
CA ALA A 248 2.63 0.73 4.34
C ALA A 248 3.78 -0.13 3.77
N GLY A 249 5.00 0.40 3.68
CA GLY A 249 6.16 -0.32 3.14
C GLY A 249 6.12 -0.51 1.62
N VAL A 250 5.52 0.43 0.89
CA VAL A 250 5.45 0.40 -0.58
C VAL A 250 6.82 0.68 -1.17
N GLY A 251 7.37 -0.29 -1.90
CA GLY A 251 8.65 -0.13 -2.60
C GLY A 251 9.85 0.22 -1.71
N ALA A 252 9.71 0.15 -0.39
CA ALA A 252 10.74 0.57 0.56
C ALA A 252 11.38 -0.64 1.23
N ASP A 253 12.72 -0.69 1.18
CA ASP A 253 13.49 -1.64 1.98
C ASP A 253 13.64 -1.16 3.44
N SER A 254 13.78 0.15 3.64
CA SER A 254 13.90 0.84 4.93
C SER A 254 13.23 2.23 4.89
N LEU A 255 12.68 2.72 6.02
CA LEU A 255 12.24 4.13 6.11
C LEU A 255 13.42 5.10 6.12
N LEU A 256 14.62 4.64 6.50
CA LEU A 256 15.81 5.49 6.58
C LEU A 256 16.30 5.91 5.20
N ASP A 257 16.05 5.09 4.16
CA ASP A 257 16.35 5.43 2.77
C ASP A 257 15.56 6.66 2.30
N HIS A 258 14.43 6.95 2.95
CA HIS A 258 13.54 8.07 2.66
C HIS A 258 13.50 9.12 3.79
N ARG A 259 14.48 9.10 4.71
CA ARG A 259 14.48 9.95 5.91
C ARG A 259 14.28 11.42 5.61
N ASP A 260 14.99 11.95 4.63
CA ASP A 260 14.96 13.39 4.30
C ASP A 260 13.59 13.80 3.74
N ASP A 261 12.97 12.95 2.91
CA ASP A 261 11.61 13.15 2.41
C ASP A 261 10.58 13.11 3.53
N ILE A 262 10.68 12.10 4.40
CA ILE A 262 9.82 11.97 5.57
C ILE A 262 9.95 13.19 6.47
N GLN A 263 11.17 13.68 6.72
CA GLN A 263 11.39 14.88 7.52
C GLN A 263 10.73 16.11 6.91
N ARG A 264 10.80 16.30 5.59
CA ARG A 264 10.09 17.40 4.90
C ARG A 264 8.58 17.31 5.10
N VAL A 265 7.99 16.13 4.87
CA VAL A 265 6.55 15.89 5.07
C VAL A 265 6.15 16.21 6.52
N LEU A 266 6.92 15.74 7.50
CA LEU A 266 6.63 15.94 8.92
C LEU A 266 6.78 17.41 9.35
N GLN A 267 7.77 18.13 8.82
CA GLN A 267 7.95 19.57 9.09
C GLN A 267 6.77 20.39 8.59
N HIS A 268 6.26 20.11 7.38
CA HIS A 268 5.06 20.76 6.87
C HIS A 268 3.82 20.39 7.69
N ALA A 269 3.65 19.11 8.01
CA ALA A 269 2.50 18.62 8.78
C ALA A 269 2.40 19.24 10.18
N ALA A 270 3.53 19.52 10.83
CA ALA A 270 3.60 20.21 12.11
C ALA A 270 3.06 21.65 12.05
N GLN A 271 3.06 22.28 10.86
CA GLN A 271 2.62 23.66 10.64
C GLN A 271 1.16 23.76 10.17
N TRP A 272 0.50 22.64 9.82
CA TRP A 272 -0.88 22.66 9.36
C TRP A 272 -1.84 23.20 10.43
N THR A 273 -2.69 24.13 10.00
CA THR A 273 -3.75 24.74 10.84
C THR A 273 -5.09 23.99 10.69
N SER A 274 -5.30 23.34 9.54
CA SER A 274 -6.41 22.42 9.33
C SER A 274 -6.26 21.22 10.26
N VAL A 275 -7.35 20.82 10.89
CA VAL A 275 -7.35 19.73 11.86
C VAL A 275 -8.05 18.52 11.25
N ASP A 276 -7.32 17.43 11.14
CA ASP A 276 -7.80 16.13 10.68
C ASP A 276 -7.14 15.06 11.56
N ALA A 277 -7.96 14.37 12.34
CA ALA A 277 -7.46 13.46 13.37
C ALA A 277 -6.81 12.20 12.77
N ASP A 278 -7.32 11.69 11.66
CA ASP A 278 -6.86 10.44 11.04
C ASP A 278 -5.56 10.67 10.28
N ARG A 279 -5.46 11.84 9.63
CA ARG A 279 -4.23 12.34 9.02
C ARG A 279 -3.14 12.55 10.05
N ASP A 280 -3.44 13.24 11.14
CA ASP A 280 -2.48 13.48 12.23
C ASP A 280 -2.03 12.17 12.87
N ALA A 281 -2.96 11.23 13.05
CA ALA A 281 -2.65 9.91 13.59
C ALA A 281 -1.69 9.13 12.68
N THR A 282 -1.96 9.14 11.37
CA THR A 282 -1.12 8.50 10.35
C THR A 282 0.30 9.06 10.37
N LEU A 283 0.44 10.39 10.33
CA LEU A 283 1.74 11.05 10.31
C LEU A 283 2.49 10.94 11.64
N ALA A 284 1.77 10.87 12.77
CA ALA A 284 2.37 10.54 14.06
C ALA A 284 3.00 9.13 14.03
N GLY A 285 2.31 8.16 13.44
CA GLY A 285 2.82 6.79 13.25
C GLY A 285 4.05 6.75 12.35
N LEU A 286 4.06 7.51 11.25
CA LEU A 286 5.23 7.64 10.38
C LEU A 286 6.45 8.16 11.15
N ALA A 287 6.32 9.32 11.80
CA ALA A 287 7.41 9.92 12.58
C ALA A 287 7.95 8.97 13.65
N TRP A 288 7.03 8.28 14.33
CA TRP A 288 7.35 7.32 15.37
C TRP A 288 8.12 6.10 14.84
N ASN A 289 7.67 5.52 13.73
CA ASN A 289 8.35 4.38 13.12
C ASN A 289 9.73 4.75 12.59
N THR A 290 9.86 5.92 11.95
CA THR A 290 11.15 6.43 11.49
C THR A 290 12.11 6.62 12.66
N LEU A 291 11.64 7.14 13.81
CA LEU A 291 12.46 7.22 15.04
C LEU A 291 12.91 5.84 15.52
N ILE A 292 12.00 4.87 15.58
CA ILE A 292 12.33 3.53 16.04
C ILE A 292 13.35 2.88 15.13
N GLU A 293 13.15 2.95 13.81
CA GLU A 293 14.08 2.39 12.84
C GLU A 293 15.45 3.07 12.90
N HIS A 294 15.47 4.38 13.14
CA HIS A 294 16.71 5.12 13.34
C HIS A 294 17.47 4.66 14.60
N LEU A 295 16.77 4.38 15.71
CA LEU A 295 17.38 3.80 16.91
C LEU A 295 17.89 2.37 16.67
N GLU A 296 17.12 1.55 15.96
CA GLU A 296 17.51 0.17 15.62
C GLU A 296 18.75 0.13 14.73
N ALA A 297 18.85 1.01 13.73
CA ALA A 297 20.00 1.10 12.84
C ALA A 297 21.31 1.45 13.58
N HIS A 298 21.21 2.04 14.76
CA HIS A 298 22.34 2.44 15.60
C HIS A 298 22.50 1.57 16.86
N ASP A 299 21.71 0.50 17.00
CA ASP A 299 21.67 -0.31 18.22
C ASP A 299 21.48 0.52 19.51
N ALA A 300 20.76 1.65 19.40
CA ALA A 300 20.58 2.60 20.49
C ALA A 300 19.34 2.22 21.32
N ALA A 301 19.47 2.18 22.65
CA ALA A 301 18.33 1.92 23.54
C ALA A 301 17.35 3.10 23.60
N ASP A 302 17.87 4.32 23.53
CA ASP A 302 17.15 5.58 23.48
C ASP A 302 17.97 6.65 22.75
N ILE A 303 17.44 7.87 22.66
CA ILE A 303 18.05 8.99 21.96
C ILE A 303 19.42 9.36 22.55
N GLU A 304 19.63 9.22 23.85
CA GLU A 304 20.90 9.62 24.49
C GLU A 304 22.03 8.63 24.19
N HIS A 305 21.69 7.42 23.76
CA HIS A 305 22.65 6.42 23.27
C HIS A 305 23.01 6.60 21.79
N LEU A 306 22.41 7.55 21.08
CA LEU A 306 22.80 7.86 19.70
C LEU A 306 24.10 8.71 19.65
N PRO A 307 24.84 8.65 18.52
CA PRO A 307 25.88 9.63 18.21
C PRO A 307 25.34 11.05 18.32
N GLU A 308 26.13 11.99 18.83
CA GLU A 308 25.70 13.37 19.07
C GLU A 308 25.09 14.03 17.83
N ALA A 309 25.68 13.79 16.66
CA ALA A 309 25.21 14.30 15.37
C ALA A 309 23.80 13.79 14.98
N GLU A 310 23.41 12.61 15.46
CA GLU A 310 22.13 11.96 15.11
C GLU A 310 21.01 12.30 16.12
N ARG A 311 21.37 12.77 17.33
CA ARG A 311 20.39 13.09 18.38
C ARG A 311 19.39 14.17 17.96
N GLY A 312 19.83 15.15 17.16
CA GLY A 312 18.97 16.23 16.67
C GLY A 312 17.81 15.70 15.81
N VAL A 313 18.12 14.79 14.90
CA VAL A 313 17.12 14.13 14.04
C VAL A 313 16.15 13.30 14.87
N ALA A 314 16.66 12.50 15.81
CA ALA A 314 15.84 11.68 16.67
C ALA A 314 14.89 12.50 17.56
N ARG A 315 15.35 13.65 18.09
CA ARG A 315 14.51 14.56 18.88
C ARG A 315 13.41 15.19 18.03
N LEU A 316 13.73 15.64 16.82
CA LEU A 316 12.73 16.20 15.90
C LEU A 316 11.61 15.18 15.59
N LEU A 317 11.98 13.93 15.32
CA LEU A 317 11.02 12.85 15.06
C LEU A 317 10.14 12.59 16.28
N LEU A 318 10.72 12.50 17.48
CA LEU A 318 9.98 12.28 18.72
C LEU A 318 9.02 13.43 19.03
N GLU A 319 9.47 14.67 18.90
CA GLU A 319 8.67 15.88 19.13
C GLU A 319 7.50 15.95 18.16
N THR A 320 7.76 15.71 16.87
CA THR A 320 6.73 15.75 15.84
C THR A 320 5.70 14.62 16.03
N ALA A 321 6.16 13.39 16.30
CA ALA A 321 5.27 12.26 16.60
C ALA A 321 4.36 12.57 17.79
N THR A 322 4.94 13.11 18.87
CA THR A 322 4.21 13.45 20.09
C THR A 322 3.20 14.58 19.86
N LEU A 323 3.59 15.62 19.11
CA LEU A 323 2.73 16.75 18.77
C LEU A 323 1.50 16.27 17.99
N LEU A 324 1.73 15.54 16.89
CA LEU A 324 0.67 15.05 16.00
C LEU A 324 -0.25 14.06 16.71
N ALA A 325 0.30 13.12 17.49
CA ALA A 325 -0.51 12.19 18.27
C ALA A 325 -1.41 12.92 19.28
N ARG A 326 -0.88 13.94 19.96
CA ARG A 326 -1.68 14.76 20.89
C ARG A 326 -2.73 15.59 20.16
N ARG A 327 -2.43 16.09 18.95
CA ARG A 327 -3.40 16.83 18.11
C ARG A 327 -4.56 15.90 17.73
N ALA A 328 -4.26 14.74 17.15
CA ALA A 328 -5.24 13.70 16.80
C ALA A 328 -6.13 13.30 18.00
N LEU A 329 -5.53 12.98 19.15
CA LEU A 329 -6.25 12.54 20.34
C LEU A 329 -7.16 13.59 20.97
N ARG A 330 -6.92 14.89 20.70
CA ARG A 330 -7.77 15.99 21.14
C ARG A 330 -8.96 16.21 20.21
N THR A 331 -8.78 15.96 18.92
CA THR A 331 -9.70 16.43 17.86
C THR A 331 -10.57 15.30 17.31
N GLY A 332 -10.14 14.04 17.43
CA GLY A 332 -10.91 12.85 17.08
C GLY A 332 -10.89 11.81 18.19
N PRO A 333 -11.83 11.81 19.15
CA PRO A 333 -11.86 10.79 20.20
C PRO A 333 -12.00 9.36 19.67
N GLN A 334 -12.54 9.17 18.45
CA GLN A 334 -12.61 7.89 17.74
C GLN A 334 -11.22 7.30 17.43
N VAL A 335 -10.21 8.15 17.17
CA VAL A 335 -8.84 7.67 16.86
C VAL A 335 -8.20 6.91 18.01
N ARG A 336 -8.71 7.07 19.25
CA ARG A 336 -8.27 6.27 20.40
C ARG A 336 -8.57 4.79 20.24
N ARG A 337 -9.60 4.44 19.46
CA ARG A 337 -10.02 3.07 19.17
C ARG A 337 -9.35 2.55 17.91
N GLU A 338 -9.30 3.38 16.87
CA GLU A 338 -8.78 3.02 15.55
C GLU A 338 -7.24 3.04 15.49
N PHE A 339 -6.59 3.84 16.35
CA PHE A 339 -5.14 4.01 16.40
C PHE A 339 -4.60 3.78 17.83
N PRO A 340 -4.62 2.55 18.36
CA PRO A 340 -4.20 2.24 19.74
C PRO A 340 -2.75 2.68 20.04
N VAL A 341 -1.90 2.74 19.01
CA VAL A 341 -0.50 3.16 19.12
C VAL A 341 -0.34 4.61 19.60
N LEU A 342 -1.32 5.50 19.34
CA LEU A 342 -1.22 6.92 19.67
C LEU A 342 -1.04 7.18 21.17
N ARG A 343 -1.53 6.29 22.04
CA ARG A 343 -1.29 6.40 23.48
C ARG A 343 0.19 6.24 23.83
N ALA A 344 0.89 5.32 23.19
CA ALA A 344 2.32 5.14 23.38
C ALA A 344 3.08 6.39 22.86
N ILE A 345 2.71 6.84 21.66
CA ILE A 345 3.35 7.98 20.99
C ILE A 345 3.16 9.28 21.79
N SER A 346 1.94 9.59 22.23
CA SER A 346 1.61 10.84 22.94
C SER A 346 2.31 11.00 24.30
N ASN A 347 2.76 9.89 24.90
CA ASN A 347 3.54 9.86 26.13
C ASN A 347 5.04 10.05 25.88
N GLY A 348 5.50 9.99 24.63
CA GLY A 348 6.90 10.17 24.24
C GLY A 348 7.85 9.06 24.72
N ARG A 349 7.31 7.90 25.14
CA ARG A 349 8.11 6.78 25.68
C ARG A 349 8.35 5.75 24.60
N VAL A 350 9.56 5.73 24.04
CA VAL A 350 9.95 4.83 22.95
C VAL A 350 10.04 3.36 23.39
N GLN A 351 10.23 3.12 24.68
CA GLN A 351 10.25 1.78 25.28
C GLN A 351 8.83 1.32 25.60
N ALA A 352 8.52 0.05 25.28
CA ALA A 352 7.26 -0.57 25.65
C ALA A 352 7.15 -0.64 27.18
N ILE A 353 6.05 -0.11 27.73
CA ILE A 353 5.72 -0.31 29.14
C ILE A 353 5.23 -1.75 29.26
N GLU A 354 5.94 -2.61 30.00
CA GLU A 354 5.43 -3.96 30.29
C GLU A 354 3.99 -3.86 30.81
N PRO A 355 3.03 -4.66 30.31
CA PRO A 355 1.72 -4.73 30.92
C PRO A 355 1.95 -5.14 32.37
N GLY A 356 1.66 -4.21 33.28
CA GLY A 356 2.16 -4.26 34.64
C GLY A 356 1.92 -5.62 35.28
N ARG A 357 2.94 -6.12 35.97
CA ARG A 357 2.71 -6.99 37.13
C ARG A 357 1.54 -6.37 37.89
N ARG A 358 0.41 -7.09 37.96
CA ARG A 358 -0.69 -6.72 38.84
C ARG A 358 -0.05 -6.35 40.16
N ARG A 359 -0.27 -5.12 40.64
CA ARG A 359 -0.03 -4.81 42.04
C ARG A 359 -0.88 -5.81 42.81
N VAL A 360 -0.22 -6.82 43.37
CA VAL A 360 -0.81 -7.64 44.42
C VAL A 360 -1.10 -6.64 45.54
N ARG A 361 -2.35 -6.66 45.99
CA ARG A 361 -2.98 -5.67 46.87
C ARG A 361 -2.13 -5.33 48.09
#